data_AF-A0A378VYH7-F1
#
_entry.id   AF-A0A378VYH7-F1
#
_cell.length_a   1.000
_cell.length_b   1.000
_cell.length_c   1.000
_cell.angle_alpha   90.00
_cell.angle_beta   90.00
_cell.angle_gamma   90.00
#
_symmetry.space_group_name_H-M   'P 1'
#
loop_
_entity.id
_entity.type
_entity.pdbx_description
1 polymer ?
#
loop_
_entity_poly.entity_id
_entity_poly.type
_entity_poly.pdbx_seq_one_letter_code
_entity_poly.pdbx_strand_id
1 'polypeptide(L)'
;MDGLAAMGAKVDFLVPNRFEHGYGLTPELAEIAAAQGVDLLITVDNGIASIAGVARAQALGLDVIVTDHHLPADTVPDCIIVNPNQKGCGFPSKSLAGVSVIFMC
;
A
#
# COMPACT_ATOMS: atom_id res chain seq x y z
N MET A 1 -1.00 14.61 1.05
CA MET A 1 -0.65 14.03 -0.26
C MET A 1 -0.63 15.15 -1.29
N ASP A 2 0.23 16.15 -1.04
CA ASP A 2 0.15 17.39 -1.80
C ASP A 2 0.81 17.23 -3.17
N GLY A 3 1.76 16.28 -3.31
CA GLY A 3 2.41 15.99 -4.58
C GLY A 3 1.45 15.48 -5.65
N LEU A 4 0.69 14.42 -5.37
CA LEU A 4 -0.30 13.87 -6.32
C LEU A 4 -1.41 14.89 -6.61
N ALA A 5 -1.92 15.57 -5.57
CA ALA A 5 -2.92 16.61 -5.74
C ALA A 5 -2.40 17.79 -6.58
N ALA A 6 -1.15 18.22 -6.39
CA ALA A 6 -0.50 19.26 -7.18
C ALA A 6 -0.30 18.86 -8.65
N MET A 7 -0.27 17.57 -8.95
CA MET A 7 -0.26 17.02 -10.31
C MET A 7 -1.67 16.79 -10.89
N GLY A 8 -2.72 17.18 -10.17
CA GLY A 8 -4.12 17.14 -10.64
C GLY A 8 -4.89 15.86 -10.29
N ALA A 9 -4.33 14.97 -9.48
CA ALA A 9 -5.06 13.80 -8.99
C ALA A 9 -6.10 14.21 -7.93
N LYS A 10 -7.27 13.54 -7.93
CA LYS A 10 -8.22 13.60 -6.81
C LYS A 10 -7.79 12.57 -5.77
N VAL A 11 -7.40 13.03 -4.60
CA VAL A 11 -6.77 12.18 -3.58
C VAL A 11 -7.49 12.34 -2.26
N ASP A 12 -7.73 11.21 -1.60
CA ASP A 12 -8.16 11.14 -0.21
C ASP A 12 -7.21 10.19 0.54
N PHE A 13 -7.24 10.20 1.87
CA PHE A 13 -6.41 9.34 2.71
C PHE A 13 -7.18 8.72 3.86
N LEU A 14 -6.82 7.49 4.21
CA LEU A 14 -7.35 6.76 5.35
C LEU A 14 -6.19 6.42 6.29
N VAL A 15 -6.29 6.84 7.55
CA VAL A 15 -5.36 6.43 8.61
C VAL A 15 -6.10 5.44 9.51
N PRO A 16 -5.80 4.14 9.44
CA PRO A 16 -6.53 3.13 10.21
C PRO A 16 -6.28 3.24 11.71
N ASN A 17 -7.33 3.03 12.50
CA ASN A 17 -7.16 2.74 13.92
C ASN A 17 -6.70 1.29 14.10
N ARG A 18 -5.45 1.09 14.55
CA ARG A 18 -4.85 -0.24 14.74
C ARG A 18 -5.59 -1.17 15.69
N PHE A 19 -6.35 -0.62 16.64
CA PHE A 19 -7.08 -1.41 17.63
C PHE A 19 -8.40 -1.94 17.09
N GLU A 20 -8.98 -1.24 16.12
CA GLU A 20 -10.25 -1.61 15.50
C GLU A 20 -10.00 -2.41 14.23
N HIS A 21 -9.11 -1.93 13.36
CA HIS A 21 -8.94 -2.43 12.00
C HIS A 21 -7.73 -3.37 11.84
N GLY A 22 -6.92 -3.54 12.89
CA GLY A 22 -5.64 -4.27 12.81
C GLY A 22 -4.53 -3.50 12.11
N TYR A 23 -3.46 -4.20 11.72
CA TYR A 23 -2.28 -3.61 11.07
C TYR A 23 -2.24 -3.92 9.57
N GLY A 24 -1.89 -2.91 8.77
CA GLY A 24 -1.83 -2.99 7.30
C GLY A 24 -3.20 -2.91 6.63
N LEU A 25 -3.23 -3.17 5.33
CA LEU A 25 -4.47 -3.25 4.56
C LEU A 25 -5.22 -4.55 4.90
N THR A 26 -6.37 -4.43 5.57
CA THR A 26 -7.29 -5.54 5.86
C THR A 26 -8.46 -5.55 4.87
N PRO A 27 -9.21 -6.67 4.74
CA PRO A 27 -10.39 -6.72 3.88
C PRO A 27 -11.44 -5.65 4.22
N GLU A 28 -11.62 -5.33 5.51
CA GLU A 28 -12.52 -4.28 5.96
C GLU A 28 -12.08 -2.89 5.47
N LEU A 29 -10.79 -2.57 5.57
CA LEU A 29 -10.25 -1.31 5.04
C LEU A 29 -10.38 -1.22 3.51
N ALA A 30 -10.24 -2.35 2.80
CA ALA A 30 -10.47 -2.41 1.36
C ALA A 30 -11.94 -2.10 1.01
N GLU A 31 -12.90 -2.59 1.80
CA GLU A 31 -14.32 -2.29 1.61
C GLU A 31 -14.64 -0.82 1.89
N ILE A 32 -14.04 -0.23 2.93
CA ILE A 32 -14.16 1.20 3.23
C ILE A 32 -13.63 2.03 2.06
N ALA A 33 -12.46 1.70 1.53
CA ALA A 33 -11.88 2.40 0.37
C ALA A 33 -12.77 2.27 -0.87
N ALA A 34 -13.27 1.07 -1.16
CA ALA A 34 -14.17 0.84 -2.29
C ALA A 34 -15.48 1.64 -2.17
N ALA A 35 -16.05 1.75 -0.97
CA ALA A 35 -17.25 2.54 -0.70
C ALA A 35 -17.05 4.05 -0.92
N GLN A 36 -15.81 4.54 -0.86
CA GLN A 36 -15.46 5.93 -1.20
C GLN A 36 -15.36 6.17 -2.72
N GLY A 37 -15.48 5.13 -3.54
CA GLY A 37 -15.45 5.22 -4.99
C GLY A 37 -14.07 5.58 -5.54
N VAL A 38 -13.00 5.09 -4.92
CA VAL A 38 -11.64 5.25 -5.43
C VAL A 38 -11.33 4.20 -6.50
N ASP A 39 -10.58 4.59 -7.52
CA ASP A 39 -10.12 3.68 -8.58
C ASP A 39 -8.79 2.99 -8.20
N LEU A 40 -7.96 3.66 -7.40
CA LEU A 40 -6.60 3.24 -7.02
C LEU A 40 -6.38 3.37 -5.52
N LEU A 41 -5.90 2.29 -4.88
CA LEU A 41 -5.50 2.25 -3.49
C LEU A 41 -3.97 2.13 -3.40
N ILE A 42 -3.33 3.09 -2.71
CA ILE A 42 -1.88 3.07 -2.47
C ILE A 42 -1.64 2.92 -0.97
N THR A 43 -0.94 1.86 -0.55
CA THR A 43 -0.49 1.74 0.85
C THR A 43 0.81 2.49 1.05
N VAL A 44 1.02 3.02 2.26
CA VAL A 44 2.27 3.70 2.67
C VAL A 44 2.74 3.09 3.98
N ASP A 45 4.02 2.69 4.02
CA ASP A 45 4.68 2.14 5.22
C ASP A 45 4.07 0.81 5.73
N ASN A 46 3.27 0.15 4.89
CA ASN A 46 2.65 -1.13 5.18
C ASN A 46 2.23 -1.83 3.88
N GLY A 47 1.75 -3.06 3.99
CA GLY A 47 1.07 -3.77 2.91
C GLY A 47 1.83 -4.97 2.36
N ILE A 48 3.15 -5.13 2.64
CA ILE A 48 3.92 -6.28 2.12
C ILE A 48 3.39 -7.64 2.60
N ALA A 49 2.63 -7.66 3.69
CA ALA A 49 1.97 -8.85 4.24
C ALA A 49 0.44 -8.88 4.02
N SER A 50 -0.14 -7.86 3.36
CA SER A 50 -1.59 -7.66 3.26
C SER A 50 -2.28 -8.48 2.15
N ILE A 51 -2.01 -9.77 2.08
CA ILE A 51 -2.48 -10.65 0.98
C ILE A 51 -4.01 -10.62 0.86
N ALA A 52 -4.72 -10.82 1.98
CA ALA A 52 -6.18 -10.85 1.98
C ALA A 52 -6.81 -9.48 1.69
N GLY A 53 -6.22 -8.40 2.20
CA GLY A 53 -6.71 -7.04 1.96
C GLY A 53 -6.55 -6.62 0.50
N VAL A 54 -5.39 -6.90 -0.11
CA VAL A 54 -5.15 -6.65 -1.53
C VAL A 54 -6.10 -7.47 -2.40
N ALA A 55 -6.24 -8.77 -2.13
CA ALA A 55 -7.17 -9.62 -2.89
C ALA A 55 -8.63 -9.12 -2.79
N ARG A 56 -9.05 -8.62 -1.61
CA ARG A 56 -10.38 -8.05 -1.44
C ARG A 56 -10.56 -6.76 -2.24
N ALA A 57 -9.59 -5.84 -2.19
CA ALA A 57 -9.63 -4.60 -2.95
C ALA A 57 -9.73 -4.86 -4.46
N GLN A 58 -8.91 -5.78 -4.99
CA GLN A 58 -8.95 -6.17 -6.40
C GLN A 58 -10.29 -6.83 -6.78
N ALA A 59 -10.85 -7.69 -5.91
CA ALA A 59 -12.17 -8.28 -6.13
C ALA A 59 -13.31 -7.24 -6.13
N LEU A 60 -13.09 -6.07 -5.52
CA LEU A 60 -13.99 -4.92 -5.55
C LEU A 60 -13.73 -3.98 -6.74
N GLY A 61 -12.75 -4.30 -7.59
CA GLY A 61 -12.43 -3.55 -8.82
C GLY A 61 -11.39 -2.44 -8.63
N LEU A 62 -10.69 -2.39 -7.49
CA LEU A 62 -9.66 -1.39 -7.23
C LEU A 62 -8.31 -1.86 -7.75
N ASP A 63 -7.56 -0.96 -8.37
CA ASP A 63 -6.13 -1.13 -8.57
C ASP A 63 -5.40 -0.94 -7.23
N VAL A 64 -4.33 -1.71 -6.99
CA VAL A 64 -3.59 -1.67 -5.73
C VAL A 64 -2.10 -1.55 -5.98
N ILE A 65 -1.47 -0.56 -5.32
CA ILE A 65 -0.03 -0.40 -5.23
C ILE A 65 0.38 -0.44 -3.76
N VAL A 66 1.29 -1.36 -3.43
CA VAL A 66 1.87 -1.41 -2.09
C VAL A 66 3.18 -0.64 -2.06
N THR A 67 3.32 0.34 -1.18
CA THR A 67 4.62 0.96 -0.88
C THR A 67 5.01 0.67 0.55
N ASP A 68 6.13 -0.03 0.73
CA ASP A 68 6.53 -0.58 2.01
C ASP A 68 8.07 -0.72 2.08
N HIS A 69 8.58 -0.99 3.26
CA HIS A 69 9.99 -1.24 3.52
C HIS A 69 10.23 -2.45 4.44
N HIS A 70 9.17 -3.05 4.98
CA HIS A 70 9.29 -4.25 5.80
C HIS A 70 9.83 -5.44 5.00
N LEU A 71 10.39 -6.42 5.71
CA LEU A 71 10.91 -7.64 5.09
C LEU A 71 9.76 -8.45 4.48
N PRO A 72 9.85 -8.85 3.20
CA PRO A 72 8.85 -9.71 2.60
C PRO A 72 8.92 -11.12 3.18
N ALA A 73 7.76 -11.76 3.33
CA ALA A 73 7.68 -13.19 3.54
C ALA A 73 7.95 -13.96 2.23
N ASP A 74 7.82 -15.29 2.25
CA ASP A 74 7.95 -16.09 1.04
C ASP A 74 6.83 -15.83 0.02
N THR A 75 5.65 -15.51 0.52
CA THR A 75 4.49 -15.09 -0.26
C THR A 75 4.20 -13.62 0.02
N VAL A 76 3.92 -12.86 -1.04
CA VAL A 76 3.55 -11.44 -0.99
C VAL A 76 2.21 -11.25 -1.71
N PRO A 77 1.52 -10.12 -1.52
CA PRO A 77 0.29 -9.83 -2.25
C PRO A 77 0.50 -9.80 -3.77
N ASP A 78 -0.52 -10.21 -4.52
CA ASP A 78 -0.49 -10.23 -5.98
C ASP A 78 -0.84 -8.84 -6.55
N CYS A 79 0.09 -7.89 -6.42
CA CYS A 79 -0.07 -6.52 -6.91
C CYS A 79 1.29 -5.88 -7.21
N ILE A 80 1.28 -4.62 -7.67
CA ILE A 80 2.52 -3.86 -7.81
C ILE A 80 3.04 -3.49 -6.42
N ILE A 81 4.30 -3.82 -6.14
CA ILE A 81 4.95 -3.56 -4.87
C ILE A 81 6.20 -2.71 -5.11
N VAL A 82 6.30 -1.60 -4.39
CA VAL A 82 7.49 -0.76 -4.28
C VAL A 82 8.06 -0.97 -2.88
N ASN A 83 9.10 -1.80 -2.79
CA ASN A 83 9.77 -2.08 -1.53
C ASN A 83 11.24 -2.45 -1.77
N PRO A 84 12.21 -1.73 -1.19
CA PRO A 84 13.64 -1.97 -1.41
C PRO A 84 14.11 -3.34 -0.90
N ASN A 85 13.37 -3.95 0.02
CA ASN A 85 13.68 -5.27 0.59
C ASN A 85 13.07 -6.45 -0.19
N GLN A 86 12.45 -6.20 -1.35
CA GLN A 86 12.02 -7.29 -2.23
C GLN A 86 13.17 -8.18 -2.67
N LYS A 87 12.89 -9.48 -2.78
CA LYS A 87 13.82 -10.49 -3.28
C LYS A 87 14.30 -10.08 -4.68
N GLY A 88 15.62 -9.99 -4.87
CA GLY A 88 16.23 -9.59 -6.14
C GLY A 88 16.27 -8.08 -6.43
N CYS A 89 15.74 -7.23 -5.54
CA CYS A 89 15.83 -5.78 -5.71
C CYS A 89 17.28 -5.30 -5.56
N GLY A 90 17.82 -4.62 -6.56
CA GLY A 90 19.18 -4.06 -6.55
C GLY A 90 19.31 -2.69 -5.87
N PHE A 91 18.22 -2.13 -5.33
CA PHE A 91 18.23 -0.79 -4.75
C PHE A 91 19.21 -0.72 -3.55
N PRO A 92 20.13 0.25 -3.50
CA PRO A 92 21.27 0.20 -2.58
C PRO A 92 20.88 0.44 -1.11
N SER A 93 19.91 1.33 -0.86
CA SER A 93 19.50 1.65 0.51
C SER A 93 18.34 0.75 0.97
N LYS A 94 18.69 -0.33 1.68
CA LYS A 94 17.72 -1.31 2.22
C LYS A 94 17.02 -0.86 3.51
N SER A 95 17.55 0.17 4.15
CA SER A 95 17.09 0.65 5.47
C SER A 95 16.28 1.94 5.36
N LEU A 96 15.64 2.19 4.22
CA LEU A 96 14.70 3.30 4.08
C LEU A 96 13.48 3.10 4.99
N ALA A 97 12.93 4.19 5.52
CA ALA A 97 11.60 4.20 6.13
C ALA A 97 10.52 4.36 5.04
N GLY A 98 9.26 4.02 5.32
CA GLY A 98 8.17 4.13 4.32
C GLY A 98 8.00 5.53 3.72
N VAL A 99 8.26 6.58 4.51
CA VAL A 99 8.25 7.97 3.99
C VAL A 99 9.29 8.20 2.89
N SER A 100 10.46 7.58 2.99
CA SER A 100 11.50 7.67 1.96
C SER A 100 11.14 6.82 0.74
N VAL A 101 10.47 5.68 0.93
CA VAL A 101 10.01 4.83 -0.17
C VAL A 101 9.02 5.59 -1.05
N ILE A 102 7.94 6.14 -0.47
CA ILE A 102 6.92 6.87 -1.23
C ILE A 102 7.46 8.17 -1.87
N PHE A 103 8.58 8.70 -1.37
CA PHE A 103 9.19 9.92 -1.92
C PHE A 103 10.22 9.66 -3.04
N MET A 104 10.90 8.51 -3.05
CA MET A 104 12.10 8.29 -3.89
C MET A 104 12.07 7.05 -4.78
N CYS A 105 11.24 6.05 -4.47
CA CYS A 105 11.22 4.77 -5.17
C CYS A 105 10.06 4.70 -6.17
#